data_AF-A0A1B8G775-F1
#
_entry.id   AF-A0A1B8G775-F1
#
_cell.length_a   1.000
_cell.length_b   1.000
_cell.length_c   1.000
_cell.angle_alpha   90.00
_cell.angle_beta   90.00
_cell.angle_gamma   90.00
#
_symmetry.space_group_name_H-M   'P 1'
#
loop_
_entity.id
_entity.type
_entity.pdbx_description
1 polymer ?
#
loop_
_entity_poly.entity_id
_entity_poly.type
_entity_poly.pdbx_seq_one_letter_code
_entity_poly.pdbx_strand_id
1 'polypeptide(L)'
;MIVPNEANTPPKRPPLDAREQPPQFLKDIFKRFQRLPLSEISTDSHILDFTKDTLPQGLRLDREISSDDLQSIYRRFVGDGKEFDTPESQPVYSCEALPGLLILPSFLPSQVQRELLSRLLHRDLSDPEHMTNVHMFYDMPYPKGVSTPEGTSEAPSFFSYSPKTKTVFNPKDPSVHKPLTMSKFMEKSLRWVTLGGQYDWTNKVYPDEAPPAFPTDIKDLLEGIFPEMKAQAAIVNLYSPGDTLSLHRDVSEESDNGLVSISLGCDCLFVVGLGRDPSDSIVVHLRSGDALLMSRESRFAWHGVPKILPSSCPTYLASWPAEDNQYEEWRDWMKNKRINLNVRQMFD
;
A
#
# COMPACT_ATOMS: atom_id res chain seq x y z
N MET A 1 -42.07 12.79 27.34
CA MET A 1 -40.71 13.14 26.90
C MET A 1 -39.79 12.11 27.49
N ILE A 2 -39.30 11.19 26.65
CA ILE A 2 -38.33 10.17 27.06
C ILE A 2 -36.96 10.83 26.86
N VAL A 3 -36.23 11.03 27.94
CA VAL A 3 -34.85 11.52 27.93
C VAL A 3 -33.98 10.37 27.39
N PRO A 4 -33.17 10.56 26.32
CA PRO A 4 -32.27 9.52 25.87
C PRO A 4 -31.18 9.29 26.92
N ASN A 5 -30.95 8.03 27.25
CA ASN A 5 -29.95 7.58 28.20
C ASN A 5 -28.55 7.76 27.57
N GLU A 6 -27.72 8.66 28.11
CA GLU A 6 -26.30 8.86 27.73
C GLU A 6 -25.40 7.70 28.21
N ALA A 7 -25.79 6.46 27.93
CA ALA A 7 -25.09 5.27 28.37
C ALA A 7 -24.74 4.36 27.18
N ASN A 8 -23.83 4.83 26.33
CA ASN A 8 -22.92 3.98 25.52
C ASN A 8 -21.95 4.81 24.67
N THR A 9 -21.35 5.88 25.19
CA THR A 9 -20.16 6.42 24.53
C THR A 9 -18.99 5.49 24.89
N PRO A 10 -18.35 4.80 23.94
CA PRO A 10 -17.15 4.04 24.23
C PRO A 10 -16.12 4.97 24.90
N PRO A 11 -15.29 4.45 25.84
CA PRO A 11 -14.32 5.28 26.55
C PRO A 11 -13.47 6.05 25.53
N LYS A 12 -13.44 7.39 25.65
CA LYS A 12 -12.59 8.22 24.80
C LYS A 12 -11.13 7.75 24.95
N ARG A 13 -10.53 7.41 23.81
CA ARG A 13 -9.15 6.96 23.65
C ARG A 13 -8.18 7.85 24.46
N PRO A 14 -7.16 7.30 25.15
CA PRO A 14 -6.03 8.10 25.58
C PRO A 14 -5.38 8.75 24.34
N PRO A 15 -5.01 10.04 24.37
CA PRO A 15 -4.40 10.67 23.22
C PRO A 15 -3.06 9.98 22.90
N LEU A 16 -2.96 9.35 21.73
CA LEU A 16 -1.71 8.80 21.21
C LEU A 16 -0.96 9.89 20.45
N ASP A 17 0.33 10.07 20.74
CA ASP A 17 1.17 11.06 20.06
C ASP A 17 1.81 10.46 18.80
N ALA A 18 1.59 11.10 17.65
CA ALA A 18 2.24 10.79 16.37
C ALA A 18 3.77 11.03 16.38
N ARG A 19 4.30 11.66 17.44
CA ARG A 19 5.74 11.92 17.65
C ARG A 19 6.36 11.03 18.73
N GLU A 20 5.57 10.15 19.37
CA GLU A 20 6.10 9.20 20.34
C GLU A 20 7.21 8.36 19.70
N GLN A 21 8.16 7.91 20.51
CA GLN A 21 9.26 7.08 20.05
C GLN A 21 8.95 5.60 20.28
N PRO A 22 9.30 4.71 19.33
CA PRO A 22 9.11 3.28 19.54
C PRO A 22 9.99 2.80 20.71
N PRO A 23 9.51 1.80 21.47
CA PRO A 23 10.31 1.12 22.49
C PRO A 23 11.66 0.64 21.97
N GLN A 24 12.68 0.65 22.83
CA GLN A 24 14.05 0.33 22.43
C GLN A 24 14.17 -1.10 21.87
N PHE A 25 13.47 -2.07 22.45
CA PHE A 25 13.50 -3.46 21.98
C PHE A 25 12.95 -3.61 20.54
N LEU A 26 11.87 -2.88 20.18
CA LEU A 26 11.35 -2.88 18.82
C LEU A 26 12.35 -2.24 17.84
N LYS A 27 13.03 -1.17 18.26
CA LYS A 27 14.12 -0.56 17.47
C LYS A 27 15.27 -1.55 17.22
N ASP A 28 15.59 -2.38 18.21
CA ASP A 28 16.64 -3.39 18.09
C ASP A 28 16.22 -4.54 17.16
N ILE A 29 14.97 -5.00 17.24
CA ILE A 29 14.36 -5.93 16.28
C ILE A 29 14.43 -5.37 14.87
N PHE A 30 13.98 -4.12 14.67
CA PHE A 30 14.03 -3.46 13.36
C PHE A 30 15.45 -3.41 12.80
N LYS A 31 16.44 -3.01 13.61
CA LYS A 31 17.85 -2.95 13.20
C LYS A 31 18.43 -4.32 12.87
N ARG A 32 18.05 -5.38 13.60
CA ARG A 32 18.44 -6.76 13.29
C ARG A 32 17.99 -7.12 11.87
N PHE A 33 16.71 -6.96 11.56
CA PHE A 33 16.17 -7.33 10.24
C PHE A 33 16.61 -6.40 9.12
N GLN A 34 16.91 -5.13 9.41
CA GLN A 34 17.53 -4.23 8.44
C GLN A 34 18.92 -4.73 8.01
N ARG A 35 19.69 -5.30 8.95
CA ARG A 35 21.05 -5.79 8.73
C ARG A 35 21.13 -7.26 8.31
N LEU A 36 20.04 -8.02 8.45
CA LEU A 36 20.00 -9.44 8.12
C LEU A 36 20.46 -9.69 6.66
N PRO A 37 21.46 -10.55 6.43
CA PRO A 37 21.88 -10.94 5.08
C PRO A 37 20.74 -11.62 4.31
N LEU A 38 20.66 -11.38 2.99
CA LEU A 38 19.59 -11.95 2.16
C LEU A 38 19.58 -13.48 2.18
N SER A 39 20.75 -14.12 2.26
CA SER A 39 20.92 -15.57 2.32
C SER A 39 20.37 -16.22 3.58
N GLU A 40 20.15 -15.44 4.66
CA GLU A 40 19.69 -15.95 5.95
C GLU A 40 18.16 -15.81 6.13
N ILE A 41 17.49 -15.02 5.28
CA ILE A 41 16.06 -14.71 5.42
C ILE A 41 15.19 -15.96 5.40
N SER A 42 15.40 -16.86 4.43
CA SER A 42 14.58 -18.08 4.29
C SER A 42 14.73 -19.02 5.49
N THR A 43 15.88 -19.00 6.16
CA THR A 43 16.20 -19.87 7.30
C THR A 43 15.92 -19.25 8.67
N ASP A 44 15.67 -17.93 8.76
CA ASP A 44 15.41 -17.28 10.04
C ASP A 44 14.04 -17.70 10.60
N SER A 45 14.04 -18.31 11.78
CA SER A 45 12.84 -18.81 12.46
C SER A 45 11.93 -17.72 13.01
N HIS A 46 12.41 -16.47 13.09
CA HIS A 46 11.64 -15.33 13.59
C HIS A 46 10.86 -14.61 12.48
N ILE A 47 11.07 -15.00 11.22
CA ILE A 47 10.34 -14.47 10.08
C ILE A 47 9.15 -15.38 9.80
N LEU A 48 7.96 -14.83 9.97
CA LEU A 48 6.73 -15.43 9.50
C LEU A 48 6.73 -15.43 7.98
N ASP A 49 6.68 -16.64 7.42
CA ASP A 49 6.71 -16.90 6.00
C ASP A 49 5.66 -17.95 5.63
N PHE A 50 4.64 -17.52 4.89
CA PHE A 50 3.51 -18.36 4.47
C PHE A 50 3.84 -19.37 3.37
N THR A 51 5.05 -19.34 2.78
CA THR A 51 5.48 -20.37 1.83
C THR A 51 6.09 -21.60 2.52
N LYS A 52 6.22 -21.59 3.85
CA LYS A 52 6.72 -22.72 4.64
C LYS A 52 5.55 -23.63 5.04
N ASP A 53 5.78 -24.94 5.03
CA ASP A 53 4.75 -25.95 5.31
C ASP A 53 4.14 -25.86 6.73
N THR A 54 4.85 -25.21 7.67
CA THR A 54 4.43 -25.07 9.06
C THR A 54 4.05 -23.64 9.37
N LEU A 55 2.78 -23.42 9.74
CA LEU A 55 2.32 -22.16 10.32
C LEU A 55 3.03 -21.92 11.66
N PRO A 56 3.62 -20.74 11.90
CA PRO A 56 4.24 -20.40 13.17
C PRO A 56 3.26 -20.44 14.35
N GLN A 57 3.81 -20.71 15.54
CA GLN A 57 3.05 -20.72 16.78
C GLN A 57 2.38 -19.35 17.02
N GLY A 58 1.10 -19.37 17.40
CA GLY A 58 0.32 -18.15 17.67
C GLY A 58 -0.40 -17.55 16.46
N LEU A 59 -0.29 -18.14 15.26
CA LEU A 59 -1.24 -17.90 14.17
C LEU A 59 -2.40 -18.89 14.22
N ARG A 60 -3.60 -18.40 13.90
CA ARG A 60 -4.81 -19.22 13.74
C ARG A 60 -5.49 -18.88 12.42
N LEU A 61 -6.07 -19.89 11.78
CA LEU A 61 -7.03 -19.64 10.71
C LEU A 61 -8.26 -18.94 11.33
N ASP A 62 -8.50 -17.69 10.96
CA ASP A 62 -9.61 -16.87 11.43
C ASP A 62 -10.89 -17.20 10.65
N ARG A 63 -10.76 -17.21 9.32
CA ARG A 63 -11.83 -17.49 8.36
C ARG A 63 -11.26 -17.85 7.00
N GLU A 64 -12.13 -18.31 6.12
CA GLU A 64 -11.86 -18.47 4.69
C GLU A 64 -12.88 -17.67 3.88
N ILE A 65 -12.42 -17.01 2.82
CA ILE A 65 -13.29 -16.37 1.83
C ILE A 65 -13.53 -17.37 0.70
N SER A 66 -14.79 -17.55 0.29
CA SER A 66 -15.16 -18.55 -0.71
C SER A 66 -14.69 -18.15 -2.12
N SER A 67 -14.40 -19.13 -2.98
CA SER A 67 -14.10 -18.89 -4.41
C SER A 67 -15.20 -18.09 -5.11
N ASP A 68 -16.47 -18.36 -4.82
CA ASP A 68 -17.59 -17.68 -5.50
C ASP A 68 -17.61 -16.17 -5.18
N ASP A 69 -17.36 -15.81 -3.92
CA ASP A 69 -17.25 -14.41 -3.50
C ASP A 69 -16.06 -13.72 -4.18
N LEU A 70 -14.89 -14.38 -4.16
CA LEU A 70 -13.67 -13.85 -4.78
C LEU A 70 -13.82 -13.69 -6.29
N GLN A 71 -14.43 -14.66 -6.97
CA GLN A 71 -14.69 -14.61 -8.41
C GLN A 71 -15.56 -13.40 -8.76
N SER A 72 -16.63 -13.17 -8.00
CA SER A 72 -17.53 -12.03 -8.19
C SER A 72 -16.81 -10.69 -8.01
N ILE A 73 -16.05 -10.55 -6.92
CA ILE A 73 -15.28 -9.35 -6.60
C ILE A 73 -14.23 -9.07 -7.68
N TYR A 74 -13.42 -10.07 -8.03
CA TYR A 74 -12.35 -9.92 -9.03
C TYR A 74 -12.90 -9.69 -10.42
N ARG A 75 -14.03 -10.30 -10.80
CA ARG A 75 -14.68 -10.03 -12.10
C ARG A 75 -15.11 -8.59 -12.21
N ARG A 76 -15.77 -8.06 -11.17
CA ARG A 76 -16.18 -6.64 -11.13
C ARG A 76 -14.99 -5.69 -11.22
N PHE A 77 -13.88 -6.05 -10.56
CA PHE A 77 -12.67 -5.23 -10.61
C PHE A 77 -11.98 -5.32 -11.97
N VAL A 78 -11.62 -6.51 -12.44
CA VAL A 78 -10.85 -6.72 -13.67
C VAL A 78 -11.61 -6.31 -14.93
N GLY A 79 -12.94 -6.40 -14.91
CA GLY A 79 -13.80 -6.11 -16.04
C GLY A 79 -13.96 -7.30 -17.00
N ASP A 80 -14.84 -7.14 -17.97
CA ASP A 80 -15.12 -8.18 -18.96
C ASP A 80 -13.96 -8.34 -19.95
N GLY A 81 -13.69 -9.59 -20.36
CA GLY A 81 -12.73 -9.91 -21.42
C GLY A 81 -11.28 -10.19 -20.98
N LYS A 82 -10.94 -10.01 -19.69
CA LYS A 82 -9.65 -10.42 -19.13
C LYS A 82 -9.82 -11.64 -18.22
N GLU A 83 -9.01 -12.65 -18.45
CA GLU A 83 -8.99 -13.86 -17.62
C GLU A 83 -8.14 -13.64 -16.36
N PHE A 84 -8.57 -14.23 -15.25
CA PHE A 84 -7.85 -14.22 -14.00
C PHE A 84 -8.05 -15.54 -13.27
N ASP A 85 -7.02 -15.98 -12.56
CA ASP A 85 -7.11 -17.15 -11.69
C ASP A 85 -7.94 -16.80 -10.45
N THR A 86 -8.83 -17.69 -10.04
CA THR A 86 -9.54 -17.56 -8.75
C THR A 86 -9.11 -18.72 -7.86
N PRO A 87 -8.65 -18.46 -6.62
CA PRO A 87 -8.30 -19.53 -5.69
C PRO A 87 -9.55 -20.26 -5.18
N GLU A 88 -9.42 -21.54 -4.81
CA GLU A 88 -10.53 -22.34 -4.25
C GLU A 88 -11.10 -21.74 -2.96
N SER A 89 -10.23 -21.19 -2.13
CA SER A 89 -10.56 -20.36 -0.98
C SER A 89 -9.40 -19.39 -0.70
N GLN A 90 -9.69 -18.31 0.02
CA GLN A 90 -8.64 -17.45 0.59
C GLN A 90 -8.61 -17.62 2.11
N PRO A 91 -7.58 -18.26 2.68
CA PRO A 91 -7.41 -18.30 4.12
C PRO A 91 -7.02 -16.92 4.65
N VAL A 92 -7.60 -16.56 5.79
CA VAL A 92 -7.31 -15.35 6.55
C VAL A 92 -6.79 -15.77 7.91
N TYR A 93 -5.58 -15.33 8.27
CA TYR A 93 -4.94 -15.71 9.51
C TYR A 93 -4.98 -14.58 10.54
N SER A 94 -5.33 -14.89 11.79
CA SER A 94 -5.20 -13.98 12.92
C SER A 94 -3.94 -14.29 13.73
N CYS A 95 -3.39 -13.26 14.38
CA CYS A 95 -2.22 -13.38 15.25
C CYS A 95 -2.59 -13.15 16.72
N GLU A 96 -2.36 -14.14 17.58
CA GLU A 96 -2.65 -14.06 19.02
C GLU A 96 -1.90 -12.92 19.72
N ALA A 97 -0.65 -12.69 19.33
CA ALA A 97 0.20 -11.63 19.87
C ALA A 97 -0.31 -10.21 19.51
N LEU A 98 -1.11 -10.11 18.43
CA LEU A 98 -1.54 -8.86 17.82
C LEU A 98 -3.05 -8.88 17.56
N PRO A 99 -3.90 -8.71 18.60
CA PRO A 99 -5.36 -8.72 18.42
C PRO A 99 -5.83 -7.71 17.36
N GLY A 100 -6.58 -8.23 16.38
CA GLY A 100 -7.09 -7.45 15.25
C GLY A 100 -6.17 -7.39 14.03
N LEU A 101 -4.98 -7.99 14.08
CA LEU A 101 -4.15 -8.21 12.90
C LEU A 101 -4.66 -9.42 12.14
N LEU A 102 -5.10 -9.21 10.89
CA LEU A 102 -5.38 -10.28 9.94
C LEU A 102 -4.36 -10.26 8.80
N ILE A 103 -3.97 -11.44 8.33
CA ILE A 103 -2.98 -11.63 7.26
C ILE A 103 -3.60 -12.49 6.16
N LEU A 104 -3.54 -11.99 4.93
CA LEU A 104 -4.07 -12.64 3.74
C LEU A 104 -2.89 -12.89 2.76
N PRO A 105 -2.27 -14.07 2.81
CA PRO A 105 -1.16 -14.39 1.91
C PRO A 105 -1.66 -14.61 0.48
N SER A 106 -0.96 -14.02 -0.49
CA SER A 106 -1.14 -14.17 -1.94
C SER A 106 -2.59 -14.01 -2.41
N PHE A 107 -3.34 -13.11 -1.78
CA PHE A 107 -4.78 -13.00 -2.02
C PHE A 107 -5.13 -12.40 -3.37
N LEU A 108 -4.30 -11.53 -3.94
CA LEU A 108 -4.55 -10.96 -5.28
C LEU A 108 -3.95 -11.84 -6.38
N PRO A 109 -4.76 -12.37 -7.32
CA PRO A 109 -4.27 -13.03 -8.52
C PRO A 109 -3.42 -12.12 -9.41
N SER A 110 -2.56 -12.71 -10.24
CA SER A 110 -1.61 -11.97 -11.09
C SER A 110 -2.27 -10.90 -11.96
N GLN A 111 -3.44 -11.19 -12.53
CA GLN A 111 -4.18 -10.25 -13.35
C GLN A 111 -4.79 -9.10 -12.54
N VAL A 112 -5.29 -9.39 -11.33
CA VAL A 112 -5.84 -8.39 -10.42
C VAL A 112 -4.73 -7.44 -9.95
N GLN A 113 -3.54 -7.97 -9.68
CA GLN A 113 -2.36 -7.17 -9.34
C GLN A 113 -1.96 -6.21 -10.48
N ARG A 114 -1.94 -6.69 -11.73
CA ARG A 114 -1.64 -5.86 -12.92
C ARG A 114 -2.68 -4.76 -13.11
N GLU A 115 -3.95 -5.10 -13.02
CA GLU A 115 -5.05 -4.14 -13.14
C GLU A 115 -4.99 -3.08 -12.03
N LEU A 116 -4.67 -3.49 -10.79
CA LEU A 116 -4.48 -2.57 -9.68
C LEU A 116 -3.28 -1.64 -9.90
N LEU A 117 -2.14 -2.14 -10.39
CA LEU A 117 -0.99 -1.29 -10.75
C LEU A 117 -1.37 -0.27 -11.83
N SER A 118 -2.06 -0.69 -12.87
CA SER A 118 -2.49 0.19 -13.96
C SER A 118 -3.41 1.30 -13.44
N ARG A 119 -4.35 1.00 -12.54
CA ARG A 119 -5.20 2.04 -11.93
C ARG A 119 -4.39 3.00 -11.07
N LEU A 120 -3.56 2.48 -10.17
CA LEU A 120 -2.78 3.31 -9.24
C LEU A 120 -1.75 4.20 -9.96
N LEU A 121 -1.06 3.67 -10.98
CA LEU A 121 0.15 4.30 -11.52
C LEU A 121 0.01 4.79 -12.96
N HIS A 122 -0.99 4.34 -13.73
CA HIS A 122 -1.38 5.01 -14.97
C HIS A 122 -2.43 6.07 -14.69
N ARG A 123 -3.62 5.65 -14.24
CA ARG A 123 -4.77 6.55 -14.07
C ARG A 123 -4.60 7.51 -12.89
N ASP A 124 -4.51 6.97 -11.68
CA ASP A 124 -4.64 7.76 -10.45
C ASP A 124 -3.41 8.65 -10.21
N LEU A 125 -2.19 8.15 -10.47
CA LEU A 125 -0.98 8.98 -10.42
C LEU A 125 -1.03 10.17 -11.42
N SER A 126 -1.76 10.02 -12.53
CA SER A 126 -1.89 11.04 -13.56
C SER A 126 -3.09 11.97 -13.35
N ASP A 127 -3.84 11.80 -12.26
CA ASP A 127 -4.95 12.66 -11.88
C ASP A 127 -4.43 13.85 -11.05
N PRO A 128 -4.64 15.11 -11.51
CA PRO A 128 -4.21 16.29 -10.76
C PRO A 128 -4.94 16.52 -9.43
N GLU A 129 -6.05 15.83 -9.15
CA GLU A 129 -6.71 15.88 -7.85
C GLU A 129 -5.94 15.09 -6.78
N HIS A 130 -5.01 14.21 -7.16
CA HIS A 130 -4.21 13.39 -6.26
C HIS A 130 -2.83 14.00 -6.00
N MET A 131 -2.44 14.08 -4.73
CA MET A 131 -1.16 14.66 -4.34
C MET A 131 -0.03 13.64 -4.34
N THR A 132 1.19 14.12 -4.56
CA THR A 132 2.42 13.33 -4.46
C THR A 132 3.46 14.10 -3.66
N ASN A 133 4.51 13.40 -3.23
CA ASN A 133 5.65 14.05 -2.55
C ASN A 133 6.36 15.11 -3.42
N VAL A 134 6.19 15.06 -4.73
CA VAL A 134 6.86 15.94 -5.70
C VAL A 134 6.14 17.28 -5.83
N HIS A 135 4.82 17.31 -5.63
CA HIS A 135 4.02 18.54 -5.63
C HIS A 135 4.49 19.58 -4.61
N MET A 136 5.17 19.16 -3.54
CA MET A 136 5.67 20.09 -2.53
C MET A 136 6.73 21.05 -3.10
N PHE A 137 7.45 20.63 -4.13
CA PHE A 137 8.63 21.35 -4.63
C PHE A 137 8.61 21.65 -6.13
N TYR A 138 7.74 20.98 -6.89
CA TYR A 138 7.69 21.10 -8.35
C TYR A 138 6.26 21.22 -8.88
N ASP A 139 6.15 21.80 -10.07
CA ASP A 139 4.95 21.74 -10.90
C ASP A 139 4.94 20.43 -11.71
N MET A 140 3.80 19.74 -11.72
CA MET A 140 3.63 18.44 -12.37
C MET A 140 3.24 18.61 -13.85
N PRO A 141 4.03 18.10 -14.81
CA PRO A 141 3.69 18.14 -16.22
C PRO A 141 2.76 16.97 -16.57
N TYR A 142 1.49 17.08 -16.18
CA TYR A 142 0.52 16.02 -16.38
C TYR A 142 0.36 15.63 -17.87
N PRO A 143 0.33 14.32 -18.19
CA PRO A 143 0.12 13.85 -19.55
C PRO A 143 -1.27 14.26 -20.03
N LYS A 144 -1.37 14.66 -21.29
CA LYS A 144 -2.66 14.93 -21.93
C LYS A 144 -3.22 13.62 -22.49
N GLY A 145 -4.52 13.38 -22.33
CA GLY A 145 -5.18 12.27 -23.00
C GLY A 145 -5.01 12.39 -24.53
N VAL A 146 -4.66 11.27 -25.17
CA VAL A 146 -4.53 11.21 -26.63
C VAL A 146 -5.84 10.66 -27.18
N SER A 147 -6.58 11.50 -27.91
CA SER A 147 -7.73 11.05 -28.68
C SER A 147 -7.24 10.34 -29.94
N THR A 148 -7.46 9.04 -30.05
CA THR A 148 -7.22 8.33 -31.32
C THR A 148 -8.33 8.65 -32.33
N PRO A 149 -8.06 8.55 -33.65
CA PRO A 149 -9.09 8.70 -34.69
C PRO A 149 -10.25 7.71 -34.56
N GLU A 150 -10.03 6.61 -33.83
CA GLU A 150 -10.99 5.53 -33.59
C GLU A 150 -11.85 5.76 -32.33
N GLY A 151 -11.66 6.90 -31.64
CA GLY A 151 -12.48 7.30 -30.48
C GLY A 151 -12.09 6.63 -29.16
N THR A 152 -11.03 5.82 -29.14
CA THR A 152 -10.47 5.27 -27.90
C THR A 152 -9.48 6.29 -27.30
N SER A 153 -9.89 6.96 -26.22
CA SER A 153 -8.96 7.76 -25.42
C SER A 153 -8.14 6.81 -24.56
N GLU A 154 -6.85 6.65 -24.83
CA GLU A 154 -5.96 6.05 -23.84
C GLU A 154 -5.95 6.93 -22.58
N ALA A 155 -6.07 6.30 -21.41
CA ALA A 155 -6.03 7.02 -20.15
C ALA A 155 -4.67 7.73 -20.00
N PRO A 156 -4.65 8.98 -19.53
CA PRO A 156 -3.40 9.71 -19.32
C PRO A 156 -2.50 8.93 -18.36
N SER A 157 -1.22 8.78 -18.71
CA SER A 157 -0.23 8.02 -17.94
C SER A 157 1.14 8.70 -17.99
N PHE A 158 1.81 8.89 -16.86
CA PHE A 158 3.18 9.43 -16.84
C PHE A 158 4.16 8.55 -17.61
N PHE A 159 3.88 7.25 -17.76
CA PHE A 159 4.67 6.33 -18.56
C PHE A 159 4.57 6.58 -20.06
N SER A 160 3.60 7.38 -20.53
CA SER A 160 3.52 7.82 -21.94
C SER A 160 4.69 8.73 -22.34
N TYR A 161 5.33 9.39 -21.38
CA TYR A 161 6.55 10.13 -21.64
C TYR A 161 7.72 9.18 -21.79
N SER A 162 8.47 9.29 -22.88
CA SER A 162 9.79 8.64 -22.99
C SER A 162 10.67 9.02 -21.79
N PRO A 163 11.47 8.10 -21.22
CA PRO A 163 12.46 8.42 -20.19
C PRO A 163 13.43 9.55 -20.59
N LYS A 164 13.62 9.75 -21.91
CA LYS A 164 14.50 10.75 -22.53
C LYS A 164 13.75 12.01 -22.98
N THR A 165 12.48 12.15 -22.63
CA THR A 165 11.68 13.34 -22.97
C THR A 165 12.36 14.62 -22.50
N LYS A 166 12.13 15.72 -23.23
CA LYS A 166 12.55 17.07 -22.80
C LYS A 166 11.59 17.68 -21.78
N THR A 167 10.43 17.07 -21.56
CA THR A 167 9.49 17.48 -20.51
C THR A 167 10.16 17.33 -19.14
N VAL A 168 10.10 18.39 -18.34
CA VAL A 168 10.67 18.44 -16.99
C VAL A 168 9.63 18.94 -16.00
N PHE A 169 9.83 18.56 -14.75
CA PHE A 169 9.12 19.10 -13.60
C PHE A 169 9.86 20.38 -13.20
N ASN A 170 9.19 21.52 -13.35
CA ASN A 170 9.77 22.81 -13.02
C ASN A 170 9.72 23.03 -11.51
N PRO A 171 10.81 23.49 -10.88
CA PRO A 171 10.82 23.74 -9.45
C PRO A 171 9.99 24.99 -9.13
N LYS A 172 9.20 24.91 -8.06
CA LYS A 172 8.45 26.07 -7.52
C LYS A 172 9.39 27.19 -7.05
N ASP A 173 10.56 26.79 -6.54
CA ASP A 173 11.68 27.69 -6.25
C ASP A 173 12.95 27.23 -7.01
N PRO A 174 13.24 27.84 -8.17
CA PRO A 174 14.43 27.55 -8.96
C PRO A 174 15.77 27.88 -8.29
N SER A 175 15.77 28.65 -7.20
CA SER A 175 16.99 28.96 -6.44
C SER A 175 17.40 27.82 -5.50
N VAL A 176 16.42 27.00 -5.07
CA VAL A 176 16.63 25.86 -4.17
C VAL A 176 16.73 24.54 -4.95
N HIS A 177 15.92 24.36 -5.98
CA HIS A 177 15.81 23.11 -6.72
C HIS A 177 16.12 23.30 -8.21
N LYS A 178 16.76 22.29 -8.82
CA LYS A 178 16.97 22.23 -10.27
C LYS A 178 15.80 21.49 -10.93
N PRO A 179 15.47 21.76 -12.21
CA PRO A 179 14.47 20.99 -12.94
C PRO A 179 14.68 19.48 -12.81
N LEU A 180 13.60 18.77 -12.56
CA LEU A 180 13.59 17.32 -12.39
C LEU A 180 13.15 16.65 -13.70
N THR A 181 13.94 15.69 -14.19
CA THR A 181 13.65 14.95 -15.43
C THR A 181 12.62 13.83 -15.18
N MET A 182 11.90 13.40 -16.22
CA MET A 182 10.95 12.28 -16.14
C MET A 182 11.55 10.97 -15.60
N SER A 183 12.70 10.52 -16.13
CA SER A 183 13.41 9.34 -15.60
C SER A 183 13.70 9.45 -14.10
N LYS A 184 14.33 10.55 -13.66
CA LYS A 184 14.60 10.79 -12.23
C LYS A 184 13.33 10.88 -11.38
N PHE A 185 12.22 11.37 -11.92
CA PHE A 185 10.91 11.36 -11.26
C PHE A 185 10.44 9.91 -11.02
N MET A 186 10.27 9.14 -12.11
CA MET A 186 9.73 7.78 -12.09
C MET A 186 10.62 6.77 -11.36
N GLU A 187 11.94 6.91 -11.47
CA GLU A 187 12.87 5.92 -10.90
C GLU A 187 13.21 6.17 -9.43
N LYS A 188 13.22 7.45 -9.02
CA LYS A 188 13.93 7.85 -7.79
C LYS A 188 13.25 8.93 -6.95
N SER A 189 12.44 9.83 -7.52
CA SER A 189 11.93 10.98 -6.77
C SER A 189 10.50 10.79 -6.32
N LEU A 190 9.68 10.05 -7.06
CA LEU A 190 8.36 9.65 -6.62
C LEU A 190 8.47 8.65 -5.46
N ARG A 191 7.74 8.92 -4.38
CA ARG A 191 7.76 8.16 -3.12
C ARG A 191 6.37 7.82 -2.65
N TRP A 192 5.40 8.71 -2.84
CA TRP A 192 4.01 8.41 -2.55
C TRP A 192 3.05 9.19 -3.45
N VAL A 193 1.84 8.65 -3.61
CA VAL A 193 0.64 9.33 -4.10
C VAL A 193 -0.53 9.09 -3.15
N THR A 194 -1.40 10.07 -2.95
CA THR A 194 -2.59 9.99 -2.09
C THR A 194 -3.87 9.89 -2.91
N LEU A 195 -4.76 8.97 -2.54
CA LEU A 195 -6.08 8.78 -3.17
C LEU A 195 -7.18 9.12 -2.16
N GLY A 196 -8.26 9.77 -2.62
CA GLY A 196 -9.33 10.22 -1.73
C GLY A 196 -8.83 11.27 -0.73
N GLY A 197 -8.91 10.99 0.57
CA GLY A 197 -8.36 11.84 1.63
C GLY A 197 -6.88 12.21 1.45
N GLN A 198 -6.59 13.51 1.50
CA GLN A 198 -5.25 14.05 1.29
C GLN A 198 -4.54 14.28 2.63
N TYR A 199 -3.53 13.47 2.95
CA TYR A 199 -2.81 13.61 4.21
C TYR A 199 -1.82 14.79 4.18
N ASP A 200 -1.93 15.71 5.14
CA ASP A 200 -0.97 16.80 5.30
C ASP A 200 0.22 16.32 6.14
N TRP A 201 1.35 16.08 5.47
CA TRP A 201 2.60 15.66 6.10
C TRP A 201 3.24 16.71 7.04
N THR A 202 2.94 17.99 6.82
CA THR A 202 3.49 19.10 7.63
C THR A 202 2.77 19.17 8.97
N ASN A 203 1.43 19.18 8.92
CA ASN A 203 0.59 19.30 10.11
C ASN A 203 0.23 17.95 10.74
N LYS A 204 0.48 16.84 10.04
CA LYS A 204 0.17 15.45 10.43
C LYS A 204 -1.31 15.20 10.69
N VAL A 205 -2.17 15.77 9.85
CA VAL A 205 -3.64 15.69 9.96
C VAL A 205 -4.25 15.48 8.57
N TYR A 206 -5.50 15.01 8.54
CA TYR A 206 -6.34 15.16 7.36
C TYR A 206 -7.01 16.55 7.43
N PRO A 207 -6.92 17.39 6.37
CA PRO A 207 -7.60 18.68 6.34
C PRO A 207 -9.12 18.54 6.42
N ASP A 208 -9.81 19.56 6.95
CA ASP A 208 -11.28 19.63 7.02
C ASP A 208 -11.93 19.86 5.65
N GLU A 209 -11.14 20.17 4.63
CA GLU A 209 -11.58 20.39 3.25
C GLU A 209 -12.14 19.10 2.64
N ALA A 210 -13.16 19.23 1.80
CA ALA A 210 -13.73 18.07 1.11
C ALA A 210 -12.66 17.38 0.25
N PRO A 211 -12.32 16.11 0.52
CA PRO A 211 -11.27 15.44 -0.23
C PRO A 211 -11.76 15.09 -1.65
N PRO A 212 -10.82 14.90 -2.60
CA PRO A 212 -11.11 14.22 -3.86
C PRO A 212 -11.88 12.92 -3.64
N ALA A 213 -12.64 12.51 -4.65
CA ALA A 213 -13.32 11.22 -4.58
C ALA A 213 -12.29 10.08 -4.51
N PHE A 214 -12.51 9.13 -3.61
CA PHE A 214 -11.75 7.88 -3.64
C PHE A 214 -12.16 7.07 -4.89
N PRO A 215 -11.20 6.52 -5.66
CA PRO A 215 -11.54 5.77 -6.88
C PRO A 215 -12.50 4.60 -6.59
N THR A 216 -13.70 4.66 -7.18
CA THR A 216 -14.83 3.78 -6.82
C THR A 216 -14.55 2.31 -7.10
N ASP A 217 -13.75 2.03 -8.11
CA ASP A 217 -13.42 0.68 -8.53
C ASP A 217 -12.41 -0.01 -7.59
N ILE A 218 -11.42 0.73 -7.10
CA ILE A 218 -10.52 0.28 -6.02
C ILE A 218 -11.29 0.17 -4.71
N LYS A 219 -12.19 1.12 -4.43
CA LYS A 219 -13.09 1.04 -3.27
C LYS A 219 -13.90 -0.25 -3.28
N ASP A 220 -14.59 -0.54 -4.38
CA ASP A 220 -15.43 -1.75 -4.51
C ASP A 220 -14.61 -3.04 -4.31
N LEU A 221 -13.39 -3.10 -4.86
CA LEU A 221 -12.47 -4.24 -4.64
C LEU A 221 -12.15 -4.42 -3.15
N LEU A 222 -11.77 -3.33 -2.47
CA LEU A 222 -11.32 -3.37 -1.10
C LEU A 222 -12.47 -3.65 -0.13
N GLU A 223 -13.60 -2.97 -0.27
CA GLU A 223 -14.77 -3.16 0.59
C GLU A 223 -15.44 -4.52 0.37
N GLY A 224 -15.31 -5.11 -0.83
CA GLY A 224 -15.74 -6.48 -1.08
C GLY A 224 -14.92 -7.53 -0.31
N ILE A 225 -13.62 -7.28 -0.10
CA ILE A 225 -12.70 -8.21 0.58
C ILE A 225 -12.63 -7.93 2.09
N PHE A 226 -12.69 -6.65 2.47
CA PHE A 226 -12.60 -6.14 3.83
C PHE A 226 -13.88 -5.39 4.20
N PRO A 227 -15.01 -6.09 4.41
CA PRO A 227 -16.31 -5.47 4.63
C PRO A 227 -16.40 -4.66 5.93
N GLU A 228 -15.43 -4.82 6.84
CA GLU A 228 -15.32 -4.07 8.10
C GLU A 228 -14.70 -2.66 7.93
N MET A 229 -14.24 -2.30 6.73
CA MET A 229 -13.53 -1.03 6.47
C MET A 229 -14.16 -0.27 5.31
N LYS A 230 -14.28 1.06 5.43
CA LYS A 230 -14.70 1.94 4.32
C LYS A 230 -13.50 2.63 3.70
N ALA A 231 -13.27 2.43 2.40
CA ALA A 231 -12.15 3.06 1.70
C ALA A 231 -12.44 4.54 1.44
N GLN A 232 -11.78 5.42 2.20
CA GLN A 232 -11.98 6.88 2.12
C GLN A 232 -10.68 7.63 1.82
N ALA A 233 -9.53 7.09 2.24
CA ALA A 233 -8.21 7.63 1.94
C ALA A 233 -7.24 6.49 1.68
N ALA A 234 -6.25 6.72 0.81
CA ALA A 234 -5.13 5.81 0.67
C ALA A 234 -3.83 6.55 0.43
N ILE A 235 -2.73 5.93 0.86
CA ILE A 235 -1.37 6.32 0.51
C ILE A 235 -0.76 5.15 -0.27
N VAL A 236 -0.45 5.41 -1.53
CA VAL A 236 0.30 4.48 -2.38
C VAL A 236 1.77 4.81 -2.21
N ASN A 237 2.52 3.97 -1.50
CA ASN A 237 3.95 4.18 -1.28
C ASN A 237 4.79 3.38 -2.28
N LEU A 238 5.86 4.00 -2.78
CA LEU A 238 6.80 3.43 -3.74
C LEU A 238 8.17 3.27 -3.11
N TYR A 239 8.66 2.03 -3.11
CA TYR A 239 9.97 1.67 -2.55
C TYR A 239 10.82 0.96 -3.60
N SER A 240 12.14 1.09 -3.46
CA SER A 240 13.16 0.31 -4.17
C SER A 240 14.09 -0.38 -3.16
N PRO A 241 14.85 -1.41 -3.57
CA PRO A 241 15.89 -1.98 -2.72
C PRO A 241 16.81 -0.92 -2.13
N GLY A 242 17.00 -0.95 -0.81
CA GLY A 242 17.73 0.06 -0.05
C GLY A 242 16.85 1.12 0.64
N ASP A 243 15.60 1.31 0.19
CA ASP A 243 14.63 2.12 0.92
C ASP A 243 14.16 1.38 2.19
N THR A 244 13.75 2.15 3.20
CA THR A 244 13.18 1.64 4.45
C THR A 244 12.05 2.55 4.93
N LEU A 245 11.08 1.99 5.65
CA LEU A 245 10.10 2.74 6.40
C LEU A 245 10.37 2.56 7.89
N SER A 246 10.71 3.65 8.59
CA SER A 246 11.00 3.60 10.03
C SER A 246 9.78 3.18 10.84
N LEU A 247 10.01 2.66 12.05
CA LEU A 247 8.94 2.35 12.99
C LEU A 247 8.10 3.60 13.27
N HIS A 248 6.79 3.50 13.05
CA HIS A 248 5.80 4.55 13.28
C HIS A 248 4.44 3.94 13.65
N ARG A 249 3.47 4.79 13.97
CA ARG A 249 2.06 4.43 14.15
C ARG A 249 1.21 5.37 13.30
N ASP A 250 0.11 4.84 12.77
CA ASP A 250 -0.89 5.61 12.07
C ASP A 250 -1.94 6.08 13.09
N VAL A 251 -1.82 7.32 13.55
CA VAL A 251 -2.69 7.88 14.63
C VAL A 251 -3.31 9.22 14.23
N SER A 252 -3.25 9.58 12.95
CA SER A 252 -3.73 10.87 12.45
C SER A 252 -5.21 10.85 12.04
N GLU A 253 -5.81 9.67 11.92
CA GLU A 253 -7.23 9.50 11.61
C GLU A 253 -8.08 9.72 12.87
N GLU A 254 -9.26 10.32 12.68
CA GLU A 254 -10.26 10.44 13.77
C GLU A 254 -10.87 9.07 14.10
N SER A 255 -11.02 8.21 13.10
CA SER A 255 -11.62 6.88 13.24
C SER A 255 -10.65 5.84 13.85
N ASP A 256 -11.21 4.97 14.68
CA ASP A 256 -10.55 3.77 15.24
C ASP A 256 -10.66 2.56 14.30
N ASN A 257 -11.29 2.71 13.14
CA ASN A 257 -11.51 1.62 12.17
C ASN A 257 -10.20 1.11 11.57
N GLY A 258 -10.25 -0.13 11.06
CA GLY A 258 -9.08 -0.85 10.56
C GLY A 258 -8.40 -0.15 9.38
N LEU A 259 -7.10 -0.44 9.20
CA LEU A 259 -6.34 -0.05 8.00
C LEU A 259 -5.96 -1.30 7.20
N VAL A 260 -6.00 -1.20 5.87
CA VAL A 260 -5.61 -2.28 4.97
C VAL A 260 -4.30 -1.92 4.29
N SER A 261 -3.35 -2.85 4.25
CA SER A 261 -2.06 -2.68 3.59
C SER A 261 -1.83 -3.79 2.59
N ILE A 262 -1.77 -3.45 1.31
CA ILE A 262 -1.56 -4.39 0.19
C ILE A 262 -0.15 -4.23 -0.37
N SER A 263 0.49 -5.34 -0.72
CA SER A 263 1.85 -5.38 -1.25
C SER A 263 1.88 -5.84 -2.70
N LEU A 264 2.61 -5.13 -3.57
CA LEU A 264 2.81 -5.49 -4.99
C LEU A 264 4.30 -5.32 -5.35
N GLY A 265 4.83 -6.20 -6.20
CA GLY A 265 6.22 -6.16 -6.67
C GLY A 265 7.21 -6.85 -5.74
N CYS A 266 8.36 -6.21 -5.50
CA CYS A 266 9.40 -6.78 -4.65
C CYS A 266 8.91 -7.04 -3.22
N ASP A 267 9.30 -8.20 -2.69
CA ASP A 267 9.06 -8.59 -1.31
C ASP A 267 9.68 -7.59 -0.30
N CYS A 268 9.14 -7.58 0.92
CA CYS A 268 9.76 -6.91 2.06
C CYS A 268 9.67 -7.72 3.35
N LEU A 269 10.57 -7.39 4.28
CA LEU A 269 10.35 -7.70 5.69
C LEU A 269 9.56 -6.55 6.32
N PHE A 270 8.49 -6.89 7.04
CA PHE A 270 7.63 -5.97 7.77
C PHE A 270 7.67 -6.31 9.26
N VAL A 271 7.95 -5.32 10.10
CA VAL A 271 7.97 -5.46 11.57
C VAL A 271 6.70 -4.81 12.09
N VAL A 272 5.98 -5.50 12.98
CA VAL A 272 4.81 -4.95 13.69
C VAL A 272 4.79 -5.44 15.13
N GLY A 273 4.43 -4.56 16.06
CA GLY A 273 4.29 -4.91 17.48
C GLY A 273 3.53 -3.87 18.29
N LEU A 274 2.87 -4.31 19.37
CA LEU A 274 2.11 -3.41 20.26
C LEU A 274 3.02 -2.59 21.17
N GLY A 275 4.27 -3.02 21.34
CA GLY A 275 5.29 -2.25 22.03
C GLY A 275 5.24 -2.36 23.55
N ARG A 276 4.49 -3.33 24.08
CA ARG A 276 4.37 -3.62 25.51
C ARG A 276 5.47 -4.60 25.94
N ASP A 277 5.75 -5.60 25.11
CA ASP A 277 6.76 -6.64 25.34
C ASP A 277 7.28 -7.21 24.00
N PRO A 278 8.54 -7.70 23.88
CA PRO A 278 9.00 -8.34 22.66
C PRO A 278 8.10 -9.45 22.10
N SER A 279 7.38 -10.18 22.97
CA SER A 279 6.43 -11.24 22.58
C SER A 279 5.18 -10.73 21.87
N ASP A 280 4.89 -9.42 21.92
CA ASP A 280 3.78 -8.79 21.19
C ASP A 280 4.16 -8.28 19.80
N SER A 281 5.27 -8.78 19.25
CA SER A 281 5.79 -8.36 17.95
C SER A 281 6.10 -9.55 17.04
N ILE A 282 5.90 -9.34 15.74
CA ILE A 282 6.22 -10.32 14.70
C ILE A 282 6.96 -9.64 13.55
N VAL A 283 7.69 -10.45 12.78
CA VAL A 283 8.26 -10.04 11.50
C VAL A 283 7.67 -10.88 10.40
N VAL A 284 7.07 -10.23 9.40
CA VAL A 284 6.36 -10.89 8.30
C VAL A 284 7.14 -10.68 7.02
N HIS A 285 7.37 -11.76 6.27
CA HIS A 285 7.83 -11.68 4.89
C HIS A 285 6.62 -11.46 3.99
N LEU A 286 6.41 -10.21 3.58
CA LEU A 286 5.32 -9.83 2.66
C LEU A 286 5.80 -9.92 1.22
N ARG A 287 5.02 -10.62 0.40
CA ARG A 287 5.22 -10.82 -1.04
C ARG A 287 4.20 -10.05 -1.87
N SER A 288 4.42 -10.03 -3.17
CA SER A 288 3.44 -9.50 -4.12
C SER A 288 2.11 -10.24 -4.01
N GLY A 289 1.03 -9.50 -3.79
CA GLY A 289 -0.31 -10.03 -3.60
C GLY A 289 -0.69 -10.28 -2.14
N ASP A 290 0.19 -10.07 -1.16
CA ASP A 290 -0.17 -10.19 0.26
C ASP A 290 -0.91 -8.95 0.79
N ALA A 291 -1.83 -9.14 1.74
CA ALA A 291 -2.45 -8.07 2.52
C ALA A 291 -2.36 -8.28 4.03
N LEU A 292 -2.39 -7.14 4.73
CA LEU A 292 -2.61 -7.04 6.17
C LEU A 292 -3.83 -6.16 6.43
N LEU A 293 -4.68 -6.56 7.38
CA LEU A 293 -5.67 -5.70 8.02
C LEU A 293 -5.23 -5.46 9.47
N MET A 294 -5.02 -4.21 9.85
CA MET A 294 -4.71 -3.83 11.24
C MET A 294 -5.93 -3.13 11.85
N SER A 295 -6.65 -3.85 12.71
CA SER A 295 -7.84 -3.37 13.44
C SER A 295 -7.63 -3.54 14.95
N ARG A 296 -8.59 -3.07 15.76
CA ARG A 296 -8.58 -3.22 17.23
C ARG A 296 -7.24 -2.75 17.82
N GLU A 297 -6.56 -3.56 18.63
CA GLU A 297 -5.26 -3.18 19.22
C GLU A 297 -4.19 -2.99 18.15
N SER A 298 -4.14 -3.89 17.15
CA SER A 298 -3.14 -3.83 16.08
C SER A 298 -3.24 -2.56 15.24
N ARG A 299 -4.40 -1.88 15.21
CA ARG A 299 -4.60 -0.59 14.53
C ARG A 299 -3.58 0.47 14.96
N PHE A 300 -3.11 0.38 16.20
CA PHE A 300 -2.16 1.31 16.82
C PHE A 300 -0.78 0.69 17.04
N ALA A 301 -0.52 -0.48 16.47
CA ALA A 301 0.78 -1.13 16.59
C ALA A 301 1.88 -0.29 15.92
N TRP A 302 3.05 -0.28 16.57
CA TRP A 302 4.28 0.19 15.94
C TRP A 302 4.59 -0.71 14.75
N HIS A 303 4.87 -0.12 13.60
CA HIS A 303 5.21 -0.90 12.42
C HIS A 303 6.17 -0.19 11.48
N GLY A 304 6.87 -0.96 10.66
CA GLY A 304 7.86 -0.44 9.73
C GLY A 304 8.38 -1.50 8.77
N VAL A 305 9.10 -1.04 7.75
CA VAL A 305 9.68 -1.87 6.69
C VAL A 305 11.21 -1.75 6.77
N PRO A 306 11.89 -2.63 7.51
CA PRO A 306 13.35 -2.58 7.62
C PRO A 306 14.09 -2.96 6.34
N LYS A 307 13.47 -3.72 5.42
CA LYS A 307 14.17 -4.23 4.23
C LYS A 307 13.22 -4.52 3.07
N ILE A 308 13.55 -3.97 1.91
CA ILE A 308 13.02 -4.41 0.61
C ILE A 308 14.00 -5.39 0.00
N LEU A 309 13.52 -6.57 -0.43
CA LEU A 309 14.36 -7.61 -1.01
C LEU A 309 14.60 -7.28 -2.49
N PRO A 310 15.85 -7.19 -2.95
CA PRO A 310 16.14 -7.03 -4.37
C PRO A 310 15.78 -8.30 -5.15
N SER A 311 15.44 -8.15 -6.43
CA SER A 311 15.24 -9.27 -7.35
C SER A 311 14.15 -10.28 -6.95
N SER A 312 13.20 -9.87 -6.10
CA SER A 312 12.06 -10.69 -5.67
C SER A 312 10.74 -10.32 -6.35
N CYS A 313 10.72 -9.30 -7.23
CA CYS A 313 9.51 -8.98 -8.00
C CYS A 313 9.07 -10.19 -8.84
N PRO A 314 7.79 -10.60 -8.79
CA PRO A 314 7.34 -11.76 -9.55
C PRO A 314 7.48 -11.51 -11.06
N THR A 315 7.76 -12.58 -11.80
CA THR A 315 8.03 -12.53 -13.24
C THR A 315 6.87 -11.95 -14.05
N TYR A 316 5.63 -12.21 -13.65
CA TYR A 316 4.43 -11.68 -14.30
C TYR A 316 4.22 -10.17 -14.09
N LEU A 317 4.91 -9.54 -13.12
CA LEU A 317 4.94 -8.07 -12.98
C LEU A 317 6.25 -7.46 -13.44
N ALA A 318 7.33 -8.24 -13.58
CA ALA A 318 8.66 -7.69 -13.78
C ALA A 318 8.75 -6.77 -15.00
N SER A 319 8.09 -7.12 -16.11
CA SER A 319 8.09 -6.32 -17.35
C SER A 319 7.17 -5.09 -17.30
N TRP A 320 6.25 -5.01 -16.33
CA TRP A 320 5.34 -3.89 -16.18
C TRP A 320 6.13 -2.57 -16.05
N PRO A 321 5.72 -1.49 -16.71
CA PRO A 321 4.45 -1.28 -17.45
C PRO A 321 4.43 -1.71 -18.91
N ALA A 322 5.48 -2.35 -19.43
CA ALA A 322 5.54 -2.70 -20.86
C ALA A 322 4.65 -3.93 -21.16
N GLU A 323 3.39 -3.65 -21.51
CA GLU A 323 2.34 -4.61 -21.84
C GLU A 323 1.56 -4.14 -23.08
N ASP A 324 1.04 -5.07 -23.89
CA ASP A 324 0.21 -4.78 -25.08
C ASP A 324 0.81 -3.75 -26.07
N ASN A 325 2.14 -3.74 -26.20
CA ASN A 325 2.94 -2.77 -26.98
C ASN A 325 2.89 -1.32 -26.47
N GLN A 326 2.41 -1.09 -25.25
CA GLN A 326 2.45 0.19 -24.57
C GLN A 326 3.69 0.30 -23.67
N TYR A 327 4.17 1.52 -23.45
CA TYR A 327 5.20 1.86 -22.45
C TYR A 327 6.52 1.08 -22.55
N GLU A 328 6.88 0.59 -23.73
CA GLU A 328 8.07 -0.24 -23.98
C GLU A 328 9.39 0.35 -23.47
N GLU A 329 9.55 1.68 -23.52
CA GLU A 329 10.76 2.35 -23.01
C GLU A 329 10.93 2.24 -21.49
N TRP A 330 9.86 1.88 -20.77
CA TRP A 330 9.84 1.67 -19.33
C TRP A 330 9.84 0.20 -18.94
N ARG A 331 10.03 -0.71 -19.89
CA ARG A 331 10.17 -2.15 -19.61
C ARG A 331 11.11 -2.39 -18.43
N ASP A 332 10.72 -3.32 -17.57
CA ASP A 332 11.44 -3.68 -16.34
C ASP A 332 11.41 -2.62 -15.22
N TRP A 333 10.59 -1.57 -15.31
CA TRP A 333 10.48 -0.58 -14.23
C TRP A 333 10.06 -1.22 -12.90
N MET A 334 9.06 -2.12 -12.94
CA MET A 334 8.54 -2.77 -11.73
C MET A 334 9.51 -3.80 -11.11
N LYS A 335 10.47 -4.31 -11.90
CA LYS A 335 11.45 -5.35 -11.50
C LYS A 335 12.19 -5.05 -10.20
N ASN A 336 12.40 -3.76 -9.90
CA ASN A 336 13.08 -3.28 -8.69
C ASN A 336 12.21 -2.32 -7.88
N LYS A 337 10.89 -2.51 -7.93
CA LYS A 337 9.92 -1.67 -7.23
C LYS A 337 9.02 -2.52 -6.35
N ARG A 338 8.71 -1.97 -5.19
CA ARG A 338 7.62 -2.43 -4.32
C ARG A 338 6.61 -1.29 -4.21
N ILE A 339 5.36 -1.61 -4.45
CA ILE A 339 4.23 -0.70 -4.25
C ILE A 339 3.46 -1.16 -3.02
N ASN A 340 3.12 -0.22 -2.14
CA ASN A 340 2.24 -0.46 -1.01
C ASN A 340 0.98 0.38 -1.19
N LEU A 341 -0.19 -0.25 -1.19
CA LEU A 341 -1.46 0.48 -1.08
C LEU A 341 -1.93 0.40 0.37
N ASN A 342 -1.83 1.50 1.11
CA ASN A 342 -2.30 1.63 2.50
C ASN A 342 -3.63 2.39 2.49
N VAL A 343 -4.73 1.72 2.81
CA VAL A 343 -6.10 2.26 2.76
C VAL A 343 -6.67 2.41 4.14
N ARG A 344 -7.38 3.52 4.35
CA ARG A 344 -7.84 3.99 5.65
C ARG A 344 -9.26 4.53 5.55
N GLN A 345 -9.96 4.39 6.67
CA GLN A 345 -11.19 5.11 6.95
C GLN A 345 -10.84 6.33 7.81
N MET A 346 -11.22 7.52 7.36
CA MET A 346 -10.97 8.78 8.08
C MET A 346 -12.07 9.07 9.10
N PHE A 347 -13.33 8.84 8.70
CA PHE A 347 -14.54 9.18 9.47
C PHE A 347 -15.48 7.97 9.58
N ASP A 348 -16.24 7.90 10.67
CA ASP A 348 -17.16 6.77 10.98
C ASP A 348 -18.40 6.68 10.07
#